data_AF-A0AAE3YLI0-F1
#
_entry.id   AF-A0AAE3YLI0-F1
#
_cell.length_a   1.000
_cell.length_b   1.000
_cell.length_c   1.000
_cell.angle_alpha   90.00
_cell.angle_beta   90.00
_cell.angle_gamma   90.00
#
_symmetry.space_group_name_H-M   'P 1'
#
loop_
_entity.id
_entity.type
_entity.pdbx_description
1 polymer ?
#
loop_
_entity_poly.entity_id
_entity_poly.type
_entity_poly.pdbx_seq_one_letter_code
_entity_poly.pdbx_strand_id
1 'polypeptide(L)'
;MTYPPNQGQPYGQQPGYGQQQPNYGQQPSYGQQQPQQPSYGQPQPQQPAYGQPAYGQQPSYGTPQSGGYGGGYGAPASYASWFHRVGATLVDGLIVAPFSILAYLIDGPGTQTDAATGLVTPTTPGPIYWVLVLLGVLLSVYNQIWLQGRTGQSWGKKALGIKLISENDGQPIGPLLVFVRGICHILDGIPCYIGYLWPIWDDKNQTFADKIMKTVVVSAR
;
A
#
# COMPACT_ATOMS: atom_id res chain seq x y z
N MET A 1 -19.23 29.03 73.74
CA MET A 1 -18.64 28.56 75.00
C MET A 1 -18.80 27.04 75.03
N THR A 2 -17.78 26.18 75.14
CA THR A 2 -16.31 26.34 75.22
C THR A 2 -15.63 24.99 74.82
N TYR A 3 -14.40 25.00 74.31
CA TYR A 3 -13.55 23.84 73.91
C TYR A 3 -12.40 23.60 74.94
N PRO A 4 -11.43 22.65 74.78
CA PRO A 4 -11.37 21.34 74.10
C PRO A 4 -11.23 20.23 75.19
N PRO A 5 -10.21 19.31 75.33
CA PRO A 5 -9.14 18.74 74.43
C PRO A 5 -9.72 17.74 73.39
N ASN A 6 -9.01 17.05 72.47
CA ASN A 6 -7.59 16.90 72.06
C ASN A 6 -6.70 15.78 72.68
N GLN A 7 -6.51 14.69 71.91
CA GLN A 7 -5.22 13.99 71.67
C GLN A 7 -5.39 12.87 70.60
N GLY A 8 -4.44 12.72 69.64
CA GLY A 8 -4.41 11.55 68.72
C GLY A 8 -3.99 11.79 67.25
N GLN A 9 -2.69 12.04 67.02
CA GLN A 9 -1.92 12.14 65.76
C GLN A 9 -2.49 11.63 64.40
N PRO A 10 -2.29 12.40 63.29
CA PRO A 10 -2.52 11.96 61.89
C PRO A 10 -1.25 11.93 60.99
N TYR A 11 -1.45 11.42 59.76
CA TYR A 11 -0.59 11.42 58.55
C TYR A 11 0.50 10.33 58.37
N GLY A 12 0.21 9.39 57.46
CA GLY A 12 1.21 8.64 56.69
C GLY A 12 1.30 9.19 55.26
N GLN A 13 2.51 9.30 54.71
CA GLN A 13 2.78 9.86 53.38
C GLN A 13 3.26 8.81 52.36
N GLN A 14 3.08 9.13 51.07
CA GLN A 14 3.83 8.66 49.88
C GLN A 14 3.91 7.14 49.56
N PRO A 15 3.53 6.77 48.33
CA PRO A 15 4.24 5.78 47.52
C PRO A 15 5.51 6.42 46.92
N GLY A 16 6.67 5.78 47.12
CA GLY A 16 7.97 6.27 46.63
C GLY A 16 8.29 5.91 45.17
N TYR A 17 9.12 6.72 44.53
CA TYR A 17 9.67 6.48 43.19
C TYR A 17 11.00 5.72 43.25
N GLY A 18 11.27 4.87 42.25
CA GLY A 18 12.60 4.36 41.92
C GLY A 18 12.53 2.98 41.25
N GLN A 19 13.38 2.60 40.30
CA GLN A 19 14.36 3.27 39.42
C GLN A 19 14.80 2.16 38.43
N GLN A 20 15.42 2.51 37.31
CA GLN A 20 15.90 1.53 36.31
C GLN A 20 17.21 0.84 36.77
N GLN A 21 17.48 -0.38 36.29
CA GLN A 21 18.87 -0.86 36.08
C GLN A 21 18.97 -1.85 34.90
N PRO A 22 20.13 -1.92 34.19
CA PRO A 22 20.28 -2.63 32.92
C PRO A 22 20.92 -4.02 33.04
N ASN A 23 20.78 -4.84 31.99
CA ASN A 23 21.41 -6.17 31.87
C ASN A 23 22.70 -6.09 31.02
N TYR A 24 23.83 -6.59 31.55
CA TYR A 24 25.15 -6.56 30.92
C TYR A 24 25.91 -7.91 31.05
N GLY A 25 26.11 -8.59 29.91
CA GLY A 25 27.34 -9.36 29.59
C GLY A 25 27.63 -10.72 30.25
N GLN A 26 28.80 -11.28 29.86
CA GLN A 26 29.41 -12.58 30.21
C GLN A 26 28.82 -13.84 29.54
N GLN A 27 29.56 -14.86 29.06
CA GLN A 27 30.89 -14.97 28.41
C GLN A 27 30.98 -16.39 27.73
N PRO A 28 31.98 -16.72 26.87
CA PRO A 28 31.93 -17.91 26.01
C PRO A 28 32.50 -19.21 26.63
N SER A 29 32.11 -20.37 26.08
CA SER A 29 32.64 -21.69 26.43
C SER A 29 33.65 -22.21 25.40
N TYR A 30 34.79 -22.73 25.86
CA TYR A 30 35.87 -23.27 25.03
C TYR A 30 35.96 -24.80 25.16
N GLY A 31 35.86 -25.50 24.02
CA GLY A 31 36.58 -26.75 23.70
C GLY A 31 36.22 -28.06 24.42
N GLN A 32 35.92 -29.09 23.62
CA GLN A 32 36.86 -30.23 23.45
C GLN A 32 36.48 -31.09 22.23
N GLN A 33 37.48 -31.75 21.64
CA GLN A 33 37.34 -32.61 20.45
C GLN A 33 37.02 -34.06 20.87
N GLN A 34 36.26 -34.79 20.05
CA GLN A 34 36.21 -36.26 20.11
C GLN A 34 36.62 -36.88 18.76
N PRO A 35 37.31 -38.04 18.73
CA PRO A 35 37.94 -38.54 17.51
C PRO A 35 36.97 -39.27 16.57
N GLN A 36 37.27 -39.21 15.27
CA GLN A 36 36.59 -40.00 14.25
C GLN A 36 36.95 -41.50 14.37
N GLN A 37 35.96 -42.39 14.27
CA GLN A 37 36.18 -43.82 14.05
C GLN A 37 35.75 -44.22 12.62
N PRO A 38 36.53 -45.05 11.89
CA PRO A 38 36.12 -45.57 10.59
C PRO A 38 35.09 -46.70 10.76
N SER A 39 33.90 -46.55 10.19
CA SER A 39 32.90 -47.62 10.16
C SER A 39 33.13 -48.54 8.95
N TYR A 40 33.59 -49.77 9.20
CA TYR A 40 33.55 -50.86 8.23
C TYR A 40 32.18 -51.55 8.31
N GLY A 41 31.57 -51.81 7.15
CA GLY A 41 30.12 -51.97 7.04
C GLY A 41 29.53 -53.38 7.18
N GLN A 42 28.20 -53.43 7.14
CA GLN A 42 27.38 -54.61 6.86
C GLN A 42 26.20 -54.20 5.97
N PRO A 43 25.80 -55.00 4.97
CA PRO A 43 24.58 -54.75 4.20
C PRO A 43 23.34 -55.25 4.97
N GLN A 44 22.38 -54.37 5.23
CA GLN A 44 21.06 -54.79 5.73
C GLN A 44 20.20 -55.38 4.60
N PRO A 45 19.45 -56.47 4.84
CA PRO A 45 18.50 -57.01 3.87
C PRO A 45 17.29 -56.09 3.70
N GLN A 46 16.93 -55.79 2.46
CA GLN A 46 15.78 -54.97 2.10
C GLN A 46 14.48 -55.76 2.27
N GLN A 47 13.53 -55.26 3.08
CA GLN A 47 12.17 -55.81 3.14
C GLN A 47 11.30 -55.20 2.01
N PRO A 48 10.47 -55.99 1.31
CA PRO A 48 9.55 -55.45 0.30
C PRO A 48 8.43 -54.63 0.96
N ALA A 49 8.43 -53.33 0.72
CA ALA A 49 7.31 -52.46 1.09
C ALA A 49 6.13 -52.69 0.11
N TYR A 50 5.07 -53.35 0.59
CA TYR A 50 3.82 -53.46 -0.16
C TYR A 50 3.18 -52.07 -0.32
N GLY A 51 3.03 -51.62 -1.57
CA GLY A 51 2.54 -50.29 -1.88
C GLY A 51 1.04 -50.11 -1.59
N GLN A 52 0.68 -48.95 -1.04
CA GLN A 52 -0.70 -48.45 -1.10
C GLN A 52 -0.87 -47.48 -2.28
N PRO A 53 -2.00 -47.54 -3.01
CA PRO A 53 -2.27 -46.61 -4.10
C PRO A 53 -2.59 -45.21 -3.56
N ALA A 54 -1.73 -44.24 -3.87
CA ALA A 54 -1.96 -42.83 -3.55
C ALA A 54 -3.07 -42.25 -4.44
N TYR A 55 -4.23 -42.00 -3.86
CA TYR A 55 -5.33 -41.31 -4.55
C TYR A 55 -5.02 -39.80 -4.68
N GLY A 56 -4.92 -39.31 -5.92
CA GLY A 56 -5.22 -37.92 -6.29
C GLY A 56 -4.26 -36.83 -5.80
N GLN A 57 -3.04 -36.76 -6.35
CA GLN A 57 -2.29 -35.49 -6.40
C GLN A 57 -2.90 -34.61 -7.50
N GLN A 58 -3.47 -33.47 -7.10
CA GLN A 58 -4.00 -32.46 -8.04
C GLN A 58 -2.83 -31.63 -8.60
N PRO A 59 -2.78 -31.30 -9.91
CA PRO A 59 -1.66 -30.52 -10.46
C PRO A 59 -1.62 -29.10 -9.89
N SER A 60 -0.65 -28.84 -9.01
CA SER A 60 -0.32 -27.47 -8.60
C SER A 60 0.40 -26.78 -9.76
N TYR A 61 -0.24 -25.78 -10.37
CA TYR A 61 0.37 -25.00 -11.45
C TYR A 61 1.57 -24.23 -10.92
N GLY A 62 2.77 -24.59 -11.40
CA GLY A 62 4.01 -24.00 -10.93
C GLY A 62 4.14 -22.53 -11.33
N THR A 63 4.20 -21.64 -10.33
CA THR A 63 4.68 -20.26 -10.53
C THR A 63 6.14 -20.28 -11.00
N PRO A 64 6.50 -19.56 -12.08
CA PRO A 64 7.88 -19.53 -12.55
C PRO A 64 8.79 -18.85 -11.51
N GLN A 65 9.87 -19.54 -11.17
CA GLN A 65 10.89 -19.12 -10.22
C GLN A 65 11.67 -17.90 -10.76
N SER A 66 11.29 -16.69 -10.37
CA SER A 66 12.06 -15.47 -10.67
C SER A 66 13.33 -15.43 -9.82
N GLY A 67 14.49 -15.23 -10.47
CA GLY A 67 15.80 -15.20 -9.82
C GLY A 67 15.90 -14.20 -8.67
N GLY A 68 16.64 -14.58 -7.62
CA GLY A 68 16.68 -13.84 -6.36
C GLY A 68 17.38 -12.48 -6.46
N TYR A 69 16.84 -11.52 -5.71
CA TYR A 69 17.50 -10.23 -5.43
C TYR A 69 17.60 -10.05 -3.92
N GLY A 70 18.81 -9.77 -3.43
CA GLY A 70 19.08 -9.57 -2.01
C GLY A 70 18.64 -8.20 -1.52
N GLY A 71 18.04 -8.14 -0.33
CA GLY A 71 17.72 -6.87 0.34
C GLY A 71 16.40 -6.89 1.12
N GLY A 72 16.39 -7.54 2.29
CA GLY A 72 15.28 -7.45 3.26
C GLY A 72 14.09 -8.36 2.95
N TYR A 73 13.80 -9.29 3.86
CA TYR A 73 12.76 -10.29 3.71
C TYR A 73 11.34 -9.68 3.70
N GLY A 74 10.76 -9.56 2.51
CA GLY A 74 9.32 -9.51 2.28
C GLY A 74 8.88 -10.77 1.52
N ALA A 75 7.62 -11.20 1.71
CA ALA A 75 7.04 -12.31 0.97
C ALA A 75 7.08 -12.05 -0.57
N PRO A 76 6.98 -13.10 -1.42
CA PRO A 76 6.79 -12.89 -2.86
C PRO A 76 5.63 -11.93 -3.09
N ALA A 77 5.92 -10.81 -3.75
CA ALA A 77 5.05 -9.64 -3.73
C ALA A 77 3.73 -9.91 -4.46
N SER A 78 2.68 -10.24 -3.70
CA SER A 78 1.36 -10.57 -4.24
C SER A 78 0.80 -9.43 -5.09
N TYR A 79 0.29 -9.74 -6.27
CA TYR A 79 -0.29 -8.75 -7.17
C TYR A 79 -1.55 -8.13 -6.56
N ALA A 80 -1.62 -6.80 -6.58
CA ALA A 80 -2.76 -6.07 -6.06
C ALA A 80 -4.02 -6.42 -6.86
N SER A 81 -5.06 -6.91 -6.17
CA SER A 81 -6.36 -7.19 -6.78
C SER A 81 -6.98 -5.94 -7.43
N TRP A 82 -7.86 -6.16 -8.40
CA TRP A 82 -8.61 -5.11 -9.09
C TRP A 82 -9.30 -4.13 -8.11
N PHE A 83 -9.96 -4.63 -7.06
CA PHE A 83 -10.63 -3.79 -6.06
C PHE A 83 -9.68 -2.87 -5.29
N HIS A 84 -8.45 -3.32 -4.98
CA HIS A 84 -7.45 -2.47 -4.34
C HIS A 84 -6.95 -1.37 -5.29
N ARG A 85 -6.82 -1.66 -6.59
CA ARG A 85 -6.50 -0.66 -7.62
C ARG A 85 -7.61 0.39 -7.74
N VAL A 86 -8.87 -0.04 -7.83
CA VAL A 86 -10.04 0.86 -7.92
C VAL A 86 -10.18 1.71 -6.66
N GLY A 87 -10.12 1.11 -5.48
CA GLY A 87 -10.19 1.84 -4.20
C GLY A 87 -9.08 2.89 -4.06
N ALA A 88 -7.86 2.59 -4.52
CA ALA A 88 -6.77 3.54 -4.50
C ALA A 88 -7.03 4.74 -5.44
N THR A 89 -7.55 4.49 -6.65
CA THR A 89 -7.95 5.55 -7.59
C THR A 89 -9.09 6.41 -7.03
N LEU A 90 -10.07 5.82 -6.34
CA LEU A 90 -11.15 6.56 -5.68
C LEU A 90 -10.61 7.48 -4.57
N VAL A 91 -9.71 6.98 -3.72
CA VAL A 91 -9.06 7.79 -2.67
C VAL A 91 -8.18 8.88 -3.26
N ASP A 92 -7.44 8.61 -4.35
CA ASP A 92 -6.67 9.63 -5.07
C ASP A 92 -7.59 10.71 -5.69
N GLY A 93 -8.81 10.35 -6.10
CA GLY A 93 -9.82 11.29 -6.61
C GLY A 93 -10.34 12.28 -5.54
N LEU A 94 -10.43 11.86 -4.28
CA LEU A 94 -10.90 12.70 -3.17
C LEU A 94 -10.01 13.92 -2.88
N ILE A 95 -8.78 13.95 -3.39
CA ILE A 95 -7.83 15.07 -3.24
C ILE A 95 -8.41 16.39 -3.78
N VAL A 96 -9.20 16.32 -4.86
CA VAL A 96 -9.79 17.51 -5.51
C VAL A 96 -11.05 17.99 -4.76
N ALA A 97 -11.77 17.09 -4.09
CA ALA A 97 -13.05 17.38 -3.45
C ALA A 97 -13.06 18.60 -2.49
N PRO A 98 -12.13 18.75 -1.51
CA PRO A 98 -12.15 19.91 -0.61
C PRO A 98 -11.91 21.23 -1.36
N PHE A 99 -11.11 21.23 -2.42
CA PHE A 99 -10.88 22.40 -3.26
C PHE A 99 -12.13 22.78 -4.05
N SER A 100 -12.82 21.80 -4.65
CA SER A 100 -14.08 22.02 -5.38
C SER A 100 -15.22 22.49 -4.45
N ILE A 101 -15.30 21.97 -3.22
CA ILE A 101 -16.27 22.42 -2.22
C ILE A 101 -16.00 23.86 -1.82
N LEU A 102 -14.74 24.21 -1.50
CA LEU A 102 -14.36 25.59 -1.17
C LEU A 102 -14.58 26.54 -2.36
N ALA A 103 -14.24 26.11 -3.58
CA ALA A 103 -14.49 26.87 -4.80
C ALA A 103 -15.98 27.22 -4.95
N TYR A 104 -16.85 26.22 -4.82
CA TYR A 104 -18.30 26.40 -4.91
C TYR A 104 -18.86 27.32 -3.82
N LEU A 105 -18.38 27.18 -2.58
CA LEU A 105 -18.84 27.99 -1.45
C LEU A 105 -18.37 29.46 -1.49
N ILE A 106 -17.23 29.75 -2.11
CA ILE A 106 -16.64 31.09 -2.14
C ILE A 106 -17.04 31.88 -3.39
N ASP A 107 -17.09 31.23 -4.55
CA ASP A 107 -17.19 31.90 -5.86
C ASP A 107 -17.90 31.03 -6.92
N GLY A 108 -18.77 30.13 -6.44
CA GLY A 108 -19.55 29.22 -7.27
C GLY A 108 -20.62 29.91 -8.13
N PRO A 109 -21.28 29.15 -9.02
CA PRO A 109 -22.36 29.68 -9.85
C PRO A 109 -23.57 30.03 -8.98
N GLY A 110 -24.15 31.20 -9.23
CA GLY A 110 -25.35 31.70 -8.58
C GLY A 110 -26.49 31.91 -9.57
N THR A 111 -27.39 32.82 -9.24
CA THR A 111 -28.46 33.26 -10.15
C THR A 111 -28.58 34.78 -10.15
N GLN A 112 -28.89 35.35 -11.31
CA GLN A 112 -29.26 36.75 -11.47
C GLN A 112 -30.72 36.83 -11.92
N THR A 113 -31.43 37.88 -11.48
CA THR A 113 -32.80 38.16 -11.94
C THR A 113 -32.78 39.42 -12.78
N ASP A 114 -33.30 39.34 -14.01
CA ASP A 114 -33.45 40.49 -14.89
C ASP A 114 -34.56 41.42 -14.38
N ALA A 115 -34.24 42.69 -14.16
CA ALA A 115 -35.14 43.65 -13.51
C ALA A 115 -36.31 44.12 -14.40
N ALA A 116 -36.23 43.91 -15.72
CA ALA A 116 -37.26 44.34 -16.67
C ALA A 116 -38.24 43.20 -17.02
N THR A 117 -37.78 41.96 -17.00
CA THR A 117 -38.52 40.77 -17.42
C THR A 117 -38.83 39.79 -16.28
N GLY A 118 -38.17 39.93 -15.13
CA GLY A 118 -38.27 38.98 -14.01
C GLY A 118 -37.62 37.63 -14.27
N LEU A 119 -36.91 37.46 -15.39
CA LEU A 119 -36.28 36.20 -15.76
C LEU A 119 -35.08 35.89 -14.85
N VAL A 120 -35.06 34.70 -14.27
CA VAL A 120 -33.93 34.19 -13.48
C VAL A 120 -33.01 33.39 -14.39
N THR A 121 -31.72 33.77 -14.46
CA THR A 121 -30.70 33.05 -15.23
C THR A 121 -29.50 32.66 -14.35
N PRO A 122 -28.81 31.54 -14.62
CA PRO A 122 -27.63 31.14 -13.87
C PRO A 122 -26.44 32.04 -14.20
N THR A 123 -25.62 32.36 -13.20
CA THR A 123 -24.32 33.02 -13.41
C THR A 123 -23.20 31.98 -13.56
N THR A 124 -22.13 32.34 -14.26
CA THR A 124 -20.91 31.52 -14.28
C THR A 124 -20.12 31.67 -12.97
N PRO A 125 -19.37 30.64 -12.53
CA PRO A 125 -18.42 30.80 -11.43
C PRO A 125 -17.38 31.88 -11.72
N GLY A 126 -16.94 32.59 -10.70
CA GLY A 126 -15.93 33.64 -10.84
C GLY A 126 -14.48 33.10 -10.94
N PRO A 127 -13.48 33.99 -10.91
CA PRO A 127 -12.08 33.61 -11.09
C PRO A 127 -11.48 32.83 -9.90
N ILE A 128 -11.94 33.07 -8.66
CA ILE A 128 -11.45 32.38 -7.46
C ILE A 128 -11.87 30.91 -7.49
N TYR A 129 -13.06 30.61 -8.00
CA TYR A 129 -13.51 29.22 -8.22
C TYR A 129 -12.50 28.44 -9.07
N TRP A 130 -12.10 29.00 -10.21
CA TRP A 130 -11.17 28.33 -11.13
C TRP A 130 -9.75 28.22 -10.57
N VAL A 131 -9.28 29.21 -9.79
CA VAL A 131 -8.00 29.12 -9.08
C VAL A 131 -8.02 27.97 -8.06
N LEU A 132 -9.08 27.83 -7.26
CA LEU A 132 -9.20 26.76 -6.27
C LEU A 132 -9.29 25.38 -6.93
N VAL A 133 -10.11 25.22 -7.97
CA VAL A 133 -10.18 23.99 -8.77
C VAL A 133 -8.82 23.64 -9.37
N LEU A 134 -8.09 24.61 -9.93
CA LEU A 134 -6.76 24.40 -10.49
C LEU A 134 -5.75 23.92 -9.42
N LEU A 135 -5.78 24.49 -8.20
CA LEU A 135 -4.91 24.03 -7.10
C LEU A 135 -5.20 22.57 -6.72
N GLY A 136 -6.47 22.17 -6.65
CA GLY A 136 -6.85 20.77 -6.41
C GLY A 136 -6.38 19.82 -7.52
N VAL A 137 -6.51 20.23 -8.78
CA VAL A 137 -6.02 19.48 -9.95
C VAL A 137 -4.49 19.35 -9.91
N LEU A 138 -3.75 20.44 -9.66
CA LEU A 138 -2.29 20.43 -9.57
C LEU A 138 -1.80 19.51 -8.44
N LEU A 139 -2.47 19.50 -7.28
CA LEU A 139 -2.15 18.60 -6.18
C LEU A 139 -2.42 17.13 -6.53
N SER A 140 -3.52 16.85 -7.24
CA SER A 140 -3.83 15.50 -7.74
C SER A 140 -2.80 15.03 -8.77
N VAL A 141 -2.39 15.90 -9.70
CA VAL A 141 -1.31 15.63 -10.67
C VAL A 141 0.03 15.35 -9.98
N TYR A 142 0.39 16.15 -8.96
CA TYR A 142 1.58 15.91 -8.14
C TYR A 142 1.54 14.54 -7.44
N ASN A 143 0.41 14.19 -6.81
CA ASN A 143 0.23 12.90 -6.16
C ASN A 143 0.28 11.71 -7.15
N GLN A 144 -0.43 11.83 -8.28
CA GLN A 144 -0.57 10.75 -9.25
C GLN A 144 0.68 10.52 -10.11
N ILE A 145 1.42 11.58 -10.48
CA ILE A 145 2.58 11.48 -11.37
C ILE A 145 3.88 11.52 -10.57
N TRP A 146 4.11 12.57 -9.79
CA TRP A 146 5.41 12.82 -9.16
C TRP A 146 5.66 11.91 -7.96
N LEU A 147 4.72 11.86 -7.01
CA LEU A 147 4.86 11.06 -5.80
C LEU A 147 4.84 9.55 -6.14
N GLN A 148 3.86 9.12 -6.95
CA GLN A 148 3.75 7.74 -7.43
C GLN A 148 4.97 7.34 -8.28
N GLY A 149 5.46 8.21 -9.15
CA GLY A 149 6.64 7.93 -9.97
C GLY A 149 7.92 7.75 -9.16
N ARG A 150 8.10 8.52 -8.08
CA ARG A 150 9.28 8.40 -7.20
C ARG A 150 9.23 7.26 -6.19
N THR A 151 8.04 6.86 -5.75
CA THR A 151 7.88 5.94 -4.60
C THR A 151 7.11 4.65 -4.92
N GLY A 152 6.51 4.57 -6.11
CA GLY A 152 5.50 3.58 -6.47
C GLY A 152 4.11 3.85 -5.86
N GLN A 153 3.97 4.82 -4.95
CA GLN A 153 2.74 5.08 -4.20
C GLN A 153 2.24 6.51 -4.39
N SER A 154 0.98 6.63 -4.84
CA SER A 154 0.14 7.79 -4.52
C SER A 154 -0.46 7.62 -3.11
N TRP A 155 -1.09 8.65 -2.56
CA TRP A 155 -1.72 8.59 -1.23
C TRP A 155 -2.80 7.50 -1.14
N GLY A 156 -3.63 7.31 -2.18
CA GLY A 156 -4.60 6.22 -2.24
C GLY A 156 -3.95 4.83 -2.27
N LYS A 157 -2.87 4.67 -3.05
CA LYS A 157 -2.09 3.42 -3.07
C LYS A 157 -1.43 3.14 -1.72
N LYS A 158 -0.90 4.17 -1.05
CA LYS A 158 -0.33 4.08 0.29
C LYS A 158 -1.37 3.70 1.34
N ALA A 159 -2.56 4.30 1.29
CA ALA A 159 -3.68 3.99 2.19
C ALA A 159 -4.09 2.51 2.09
N LEU A 160 -4.18 1.97 0.87
CA LEU A 160 -4.50 0.56 0.63
C LEU A 160 -3.30 -0.39 0.63
N GLY A 161 -2.10 0.09 0.98
CA GLY A 161 -0.91 -0.75 1.14
C GLY A 161 -0.43 -1.42 -0.16
N ILE A 162 -0.58 -0.77 -1.31
CA ILE A 162 -0.13 -1.25 -2.62
C ILE A 162 0.89 -0.30 -3.25
N LYS A 163 1.71 -0.78 -4.20
CA LYS A 163 2.70 0.04 -4.93
C LYS A 163 2.82 -0.38 -6.41
N LEU A 164 2.98 0.60 -7.29
CA LEU A 164 3.32 0.44 -8.71
C LEU A 164 4.85 0.33 -8.86
N ILE A 165 5.32 -0.71 -9.52
CA ILE A 165 6.75 -0.95 -9.79
C ILE A 165 6.96 -1.45 -11.23
N SER A 166 8.19 -1.33 -11.73
CA SER A 166 8.61 -1.98 -12.97
C SER A 166 8.69 -3.50 -12.75
N GLU A 167 8.29 -4.25 -13.78
CA GLU A 167 8.36 -5.70 -13.83
C GLU A 167 9.80 -6.20 -14.00
N ASN A 168 10.72 -5.35 -14.49
CA ASN A 168 12.09 -5.73 -14.85
C ASN A 168 13.05 -5.71 -13.64
N ASP A 169 12.85 -4.77 -12.71
CA ASP A 169 13.79 -4.45 -11.61
C ASP A 169 13.12 -4.23 -10.25
N GLY A 170 11.77 -4.27 -10.20
CA GLY A 170 10.99 -4.04 -8.99
C GLY A 170 11.01 -2.60 -8.46
N GLN A 171 11.56 -1.64 -9.19
CA GLN A 171 11.71 -0.25 -8.75
C GLN A 171 10.55 0.66 -9.21
N PRO A 172 10.32 1.81 -8.55
CA PRO A 172 9.44 2.86 -9.07
C PRO A 172 9.92 3.35 -10.44
N ILE A 173 9.02 3.39 -11.43
CA ILE A 173 9.36 3.68 -12.84
C ILE A 173 9.71 5.15 -13.15
N GLY A 174 9.67 6.04 -12.16
CA GLY A 174 9.90 7.47 -12.34
C GLY A 174 8.66 8.24 -12.84
N PRO A 175 8.56 9.57 -12.55
CA PRO A 175 7.40 10.37 -12.91
C PRO A 175 7.06 10.38 -14.41
N LEU A 176 8.06 10.43 -15.29
CA LEU A 176 7.85 10.47 -16.73
C LEU A 176 7.16 9.19 -17.25
N LEU A 177 7.59 8.01 -16.81
CA LEU A 177 6.96 6.76 -17.24
C LEU A 177 5.58 6.57 -16.59
N VAL A 178 5.33 7.11 -15.38
CA VAL A 178 3.95 7.15 -14.84
C VAL A 178 3.04 8.04 -15.68
N PHE A 179 3.52 9.19 -16.17
CA PHE A 179 2.77 10.04 -17.10
C PHE A 179 2.49 9.33 -18.43
N VAL A 180 3.50 8.71 -19.06
CA VAL A 180 3.33 7.95 -20.31
C VAL A 180 2.36 6.77 -20.11
N ARG A 181 2.45 6.05 -18.98
CA ARG A 181 1.49 5.01 -18.59
C ARG A 181 0.06 5.56 -18.48
N GLY A 182 -0.10 6.80 -18.00
CA GLY A 182 -1.37 7.53 -18.01
C GLY A 182 -1.94 7.75 -19.42
N ILE A 183 -1.09 8.01 -20.42
CA ILE A 183 -1.50 8.09 -21.83
C ILE A 183 -1.86 6.69 -22.37
N CYS A 184 -1.08 5.66 -22.03
CA CYS A 184 -1.37 4.28 -22.44
C CYS A 184 -2.71 3.77 -21.91
N HIS A 185 -3.22 4.28 -20.78
CA HIS A 185 -4.56 3.97 -20.26
C HIS A 185 -5.71 4.41 -21.21
N ILE A 186 -5.46 5.24 -22.25
CA ILE A 186 -6.43 5.47 -23.33
C ILE A 186 -6.76 4.15 -24.06
N LEU A 187 -5.76 3.28 -24.25
CA LEU A 187 -5.92 1.98 -24.90
C LEU A 187 -6.73 0.99 -24.06
N ASP A 188 -6.80 1.17 -22.74
CA ASP A 188 -7.69 0.40 -21.87
C ASP A 188 -9.17 0.76 -22.09
N GLY A 189 -9.44 1.98 -22.56
CA GLY A 189 -10.77 2.51 -22.85
C GLY A 189 -11.35 2.12 -24.22
N ILE A 190 -10.51 2.10 -25.26
CA ILE A 190 -10.91 1.82 -26.67
C ILE A 190 -11.79 0.55 -26.80
N PRO A 191 -11.40 -0.62 -26.26
CA PRO A 191 -12.22 -1.84 -26.31
C PRO A 191 -13.32 -1.82 -25.22
N CYS A 192 -14.22 -0.84 -25.27
CA CYS A 192 -15.35 -0.67 -24.34
C CYS A 192 -14.95 -0.77 -22.85
N TYR A 193 -13.85 -0.11 -22.46
CA TYR A 193 -13.25 -0.14 -21.11
C TYR A 193 -12.77 -1.52 -20.60
N ILE A 194 -12.75 -2.58 -21.44
CA ILE A 194 -12.37 -3.93 -20.95
C ILE A 194 -10.92 -4.00 -20.46
N GLY A 195 -10.02 -3.12 -20.92
CA GLY A 195 -8.64 -3.04 -20.40
C GLY A 195 -8.55 -2.63 -18.93
N TYR A 196 -9.52 -1.84 -18.45
CA TYR A 196 -9.62 -1.50 -17.02
C TYR A 196 -10.16 -2.65 -16.17
N LEU A 197 -10.91 -3.57 -16.78
CA LEU A 197 -11.40 -4.80 -16.14
C LEU A 197 -10.40 -5.96 -16.27
N TRP A 198 -9.44 -5.87 -17.21
CA TRP A 198 -8.44 -6.91 -17.48
C TRP A 198 -7.71 -7.47 -16.24
N PRO A 199 -7.37 -6.66 -15.20
CA PRO A 199 -6.79 -7.17 -13.95
C PRO A 199 -7.63 -8.19 -13.16
N ILE A 200 -8.87 -8.51 -13.58
CA ILE A 200 -9.72 -9.55 -12.99
C ILE A 200 -9.35 -10.94 -13.54
N TRP A 201 -8.87 -11.02 -14.79
CA TRP A 201 -8.59 -12.29 -15.50
C TRP A 201 -7.11 -12.49 -15.80
N ASP A 202 -6.27 -11.51 -15.49
CA ASP A 202 -4.86 -11.48 -15.84
C ASP A 202 -3.97 -12.08 -14.74
N ASP A 203 -3.07 -12.99 -15.11
CA ASP A 203 -2.14 -13.66 -14.17
C ASP A 203 -1.31 -12.70 -13.29
N LYS A 204 -1.11 -11.46 -13.75
CA LYS A 204 -0.33 -10.42 -13.06
C LYS A 204 -1.19 -9.22 -12.60
N ASN A 205 -2.51 -9.35 -12.67
CA ASN A 205 -3.49 -8.30 -12.45
C ASN A 205 -3.13 -7.00 -13.19
N GLN A 206 -2.66 -7.07 -14.44
CA GLN A 206 -2.25 -5.91 -15.25
C GLN A 206 -3.42 -5.35 -16.10
N THR A 207 -3.42 -4.05 -16.40
CA THR A 207 -4.19 -3.50 -17.56
C THR A 207 -3.37 -3.62 -18.86
N PHE A 208 -3.91 -3.24 -20.03
CA PHE A 208 -3.11 -3.19 -21.25
C PHE A 208 -2.02 -2.12 -21.16
N ALA A 209 -2.32 -0.96 -20.56
CA ALA A 209 -1.30 0.04 -20.25
C ALA A 209 -0.16 -0.51 -19.38
N ASP A 210 -0.48 -1.32 -18.36
CA ASP A 210 0.53 -1.94 -17.51
C ASP A 210 1.44 -2.90 -18.29
N LYS A 211 0.87 -3.69 -19.22
CA LYS A 211 1.58 -4.65 -20.07
C LYS A 211 2.50 -4.00 -21.09
N ILE A 212 2.08 -2.88 -21.67
CA ILE A 212 2.86 -2.06 -22.58
C ILE A 212 4.06 -1.46 -21.83
N MET A 213 3.81 -0.92 -20.64
CA MET A 213 4.82 -0.23 -19.84
C MET A 213 5.72 -1.15 -19.00
N LYS A 214 5.51 -2.48 -19.03
CA LYS A 214 6.19 -3.47 -18.18
C LYS A 214 6.13 -3.10 -16.70
N THR A 215 4.91 -2.90 -16.21
CA THR A 215 4.63 -2.52 -14.83
C THR A 215 3.69 -3.50 -14.16
N VAL A 216 3.83 -3.64 -12.85
CA VAL A 216 2.92 -4.40 -12.00
C VAL A 216 2.58 -3.59 -10.76
N VAL A 217 1.39 -3.81 -10.20
CA VAL A 217 1.02 -3.27 -8.89
C VAL A 217 0.99 -4.43 -7.91
N VAL A 218 1.72 -4.30 -6.81
CA VAL A 218 1.91 -5.35 -5.81
C VAL A 218 1.56 -4.85 -4.40
N SER A 219 1.42 -5.78 -3.45
CA SER A 219 1.42 -5.45 -2.02
C SER A 219 2.68 -4.69 -1.64
N ALA A 220 2.51 -3.67 -0.80
CA ALA A 220 3.57 -2.94 -0.11
C ALA A 220 3.67 -3.34 1.38
N ARG A 221 2.91 -4.36 1.79
CA ARG A 221 2.93 -5.03 3.10
C ARG A 221 3.27 -6.51 2.92
#